data_AF-A0A1I5A0I1-F1
#
_entry.id   AF-A0A1I5A0I1-F1
#
_cell.length_a   1.000
_cell.length_b   1.000
_cell.length_c   1.000
_cell.angle_alpha   90.00
_cell.angle_beta   90.00
_cell.angle_gamma   90.00
#
_symmetry.space_group_name_H-M   'P 1'
#
loop_
_entity.id
_entity.type
_entity.pdbx_description
1 polymer ?
#
loop_
_entity_poly.entity_id
_entity_poly.type
_entity_poly.pdbx_seq_one_letter_code
_entity_poly.pdbx_strand_id
1 'polypeptide(L)'
;MGIIALVVIGGIGLLVLIIFATVKTKSTSITKYEPFKEWVGKTVILNKEAILFKDKMEMNHNRDYPYVLLDSLHPKWQYVEEQKAIGDLVEITRFPAGTTLKFEKAIQYTNGVSGFSYPTIFGTIISNGKEYKAGYQWGEINLGKSFDKVEKCWQFHQAPWQKEKDTAFYALPTASFW
;
A
#
# COMPACT_ATOMS: atom_id res chain seq x y z
N MET A 1 25.81 43.69 -0.33
CA MET A 1 26.18 42.34 -0.81
C MET A 1 25.76 41.22 0.15
N GLY A 2 26.10 41.27 1.45
CA GLY A 2 25.75 40.19 2.40
C GLY A 2 24.24 39.93 2.60
N ILE A 3 23.41 40.98 2.66
CA ILE A 3 21.95 40.84 2.83
C ILE A 3 21.29 40.22 1.59
N ILE A 4 21.73 40.62 0.39
CA ILE A 4 21.22 40.08 -0.88
C ILE A 4 21.54 38.59 -0.99
N ALA A 5 22.76 38.18 -0.62
CA ALA A 5 23.16 36.78 -0.60
C ALA A 5 22.33 35.94 0.40
N LEU A 6 22.06 36.47 1.59
CA LEU A 6 21.20 35.82 2.59
C LEU A 6 19.75 35.64 2.10
N VAL A 7 19.19 36.64 1.43
CA VAL A 7 17.83 36.55 0.86
C VAL A 7 17.77 35.51 -0.26
N VAL A 8 18.77 35.45 -1.13
CA VAL A 8 18.83 34.45 -2.21
C VAL A 8 18.99 33.03 -1.66
N ILE A 9 19.92 32.82 -0.71
CA ILE A 9 20.12 31.51 -0.07
C ILE A 9 18.87 31.08 0.70
N GLY A 10 18.25 32.01 1.44
CA GLY A 10 17.00 31.77 2.16
C GLY A 10 15.85 31.42 1.22
N GLY A 11 15.72 32.13 0.10
CA GLY A 11 14.71 31.86 -0.92
C GLY A 11 14.89 30.48 -1.57
N ILE A 12 16.12 30.10 -1.92
CA ILE A 12 16.42 28.77 -2.46
C ILE A 12 16.13 27.67 -1.43
N GLY A 13 16.53 27.88 -0.17
CA GLY A 13 16.25 26.95 0.91
C GLY A 13 14.75 26.73 1.12
N LEU A 14 13.97 27.82 1.13
CA LEU A 14 12.52 27.75 1.23
C LEU A 14 11.89 27.01 0.04
N LEU A 15 12.35 27.29 -1.18
CA LEU A 15 11.88 26.60 -2.38
C LEU A 15 12.15 25.10 -2.30
N VAL A 16 13.34 24.69 -1.90
CA VAL A 16 13.71 23.28 -1.72
C VAL A 16 12.84 22.62 -0.67
N LEU A 17 12.56 23.28 0.46
CA LEU A 17 11.67 22.77 1.48
C LEU A 17 10.23 22.61 0.98
N ILE A 18 9.72 23.56 0.20
CA ILE A 18 8.38 23.47 -0.40
C ILE A 18 8.31 22.28 -1.37
N ILE A 19 9.30 22.13 -2.25
CA ILE A 19 9.35 21.00 -3.20
C ILE A 19 9.45 19.67 -2.45
N PHE A 20 10.27 19.60 -1.40
CA PHE A 20 10.38 18.41 -0.58
C PHE A 20 9.04 18.07 0.10
N ALA A 21 8.36 19.07 0.64
CA ALA A 21 7.06 18.91 1.28
C ALA A 21 5.90 18.65 0.30
N THR A 22 6.06 18.88 -1.00
CA THR A 22 5.05 18.47 -1.99
C THR A 22 5.32 17.08 -2.53
N VAL A 23 6.58 16.75 -2.84
CA VAL A 23 6.95 15.49 -3.50
C VAL A 23 7.05 14.30 -2.53
N LYS A 24 7.32 14.53 -1.24
CA LYS A 24 7.45 13.44 -0.27
C LYS A 24 6.13 12.70 -0.07
N THR A 25 6.15 11.38 -0.28
CA THR A 25 5.03 10.48 0.05
C THR A 25 4.67 10.58 1.53
N LYS A 26 3.38 10.74 1.79
CA LYS A 26 2.80 10.78 3.13
C LYS A 26 2.35 9.39 3.53
N SER A 27 2.36 9.11 4.84
CA SER A 27 1.94 7.81 5.35
C SER A 27 1.26 7.94 6.70
N THR A 28 0.20 7.17 6.95
CA THR A 28 -0.51 7.17 8.23
C THR A 28 -1.00 5.76 8.56
N SER A 29 -0.91 5.37 9.84
CA SER A 29 -1.43 4.07 10.27
C SER A 29 -2.95 4.04 10.17
N ILE A 30 -3.48 3.05 9.47
CA ILE A 30 -4.91 2.76 9.36
C ILE A 30 -5.31 1.49 10.09
N THR A 31 -4.42 0.96 10.93
CA THR A 31 -4.60 -0.28 11.69
C THR A 31 -5.88 -0.29 12.55
N LYS A 32 -6.30 0.87 13.06
CA LYS A 32 -7.49 1.00 13.92
C LYS A 32 -8.79 1.28 13.14
N TYR A 33 -8.70 1.43 11.82
CA TYR A 33 -9.83 1.76 10.96
C TYR A 33 -10.41 0.50 10.32
N GLU A 34 -11.69 0.56 9.98
CA GLU A 34 -12.34 -0.52 9.22
C GLU A 34 -11.89 -0.50 7.74
N PRO A 35 -11.80 -1.67 7.09
CA PRO A 35 -11.97 -3.02 7.65
C PRO A 35 -10.70 -3.56 8.34
N PHE A 36 -9.59 -2.82 8.31
CA PHE A 36 -8.28 -3.30 8.78
C PHE A 36 -8.24 -3.75 10.25
N LYS A 37 -8.97 -3.08 11.14
CA LYS A 37 -8.98 -3.40 12.57
C LYS A 37 -9.49 -4.82 12.85
N GLU A 38 -10.29 -5.38 11.95
CA GLU A 38 -10.79 -6.76 12.07
C GLU A 38 -9.73 -7.79 11.70
N TRP A 39 -8.71 -7.43 10.92
CA TRP A 39 -7.72 -8.33 10.37
C TRP A 39 -6.36 -8.18 11.05
N VAL A 40 -5.95 -6.96 11.37
CA VAL A 40 -4.63 -6.71 11.95
C VAL A 40 -4.48 -7.38 13.32
N GLY A 41 -3.35 -8.05 13.53
CA GLY A 41 -3.06 -8.85 14.73
C GLY A 41 -3.58 -10.28 14.64
N LYS A 42 -4.38 -10.63 13.62
CA LYS A 42 -4.88 -11.98 13.42
C LYS A 42 -4.03 -12.77 12.44
N THR A 43 -4.10 -14.08 12.61
CA THR A 43 -3.59 -15.07 11.68
C THR A 43 -4.75 -15.55 10.81
N VAL A 44 -4.61 -15.43 9.50
CA VAL A 44 -5.62 -15.85 8.50
C VAL A 44 -5.07 -16.97 7.62
N ILE A 45 -5.98 -17.70 6.99
CA ILE A 45 -5.68 -18.73 6.01
C ILE A 45 -6.03 -18.16 4.63
N LEU A 46 -5.12 -18.30 3.67
CA LEU A 46 -5.39 -17.92 2.29
C LEU A 46 -6.35 -18.93 1.66
N ASN A 47 -7.50 -18.46 1.18
CA ASN A 47 -8.49 -19.26 0.46
C ASN A 47 -8.12 -19.46 -1.00
N LYS A 48 -7.11 -18.73 -1.51
CA LYS A 48 -6.62 -18.78 -2.89
C LYS A 48 -5.11 -18.81 -2.93
N GLU A 49 -4.58 -19.25 -4.07
CA GLU A 49 -3.15 -19.08 -4.36
C GLU A 49 -2.79 -17.60 -4.36
N ALA A 50 -1.67 -17.26 -3.71
CA ALA A 50 -1.08 -15.93 -3.74
C ALA A 50 0.39 -16.04 -4.13
N ILE A 51 0.88 -15.07 -4.87
CA ILE A 51 2.25 -15.02 -5.36
C ILE A 51 2.98 -13.86 -4.73
N LEU A 52 4.21 -14.14 -4.28
CA LEU A 52 5.11 -13.17 -3.72
C LEU A 52 6.04 -12.63 -4.80
N PHE A 53 6.07 -11.31 -4.93
CA PHE A 53 6.93 -10.62 -5.87
C PHE A 53 7.89 -9.68 -5.14
N LYS A 54 9.04 -9.45 -5.76
CA LYS A 54 9.92 -8.34 -5.46
C LYS A 54 9.77 -7.31 -6.57
N ASP A 55 9.41 -6.10 -6.17
CA ASP A 55 9.30 -4.95 -7.06
C ASP A 55 10.66 -4.25 -7.19
N LYS A 56 11.07 -3.93 -8.41
CA LYS A 56 12.33 -3.23 -8.69
C LYS A 56 12.24 -1.73 -8.42
N MET A 57 11.06 -1.14 -8.59
CA MET A 57 10.77 0.28 -8.35
C MET A 57 9.99 0.48 -7.05
N GLU A 58 10.44 -0.11 -5.93
CA GLU A 58 9.90 0.07 -4.55
C GLU A 58 8.43 0.59 -4.47
N MET A 59 7.46 -0.03 -5.16
CA MET A 59 6.05 0.37 -5.01
C MET A 59 5.57 0.13 -3.59
N ASN A 60 6.27 -0.74 -2.86
CA ASN A 60 6.18 -0.86 -1.43
C ASN A 60 7.24 0.04 -0.75
N HIS A 61 6.79 1.20 -0.27
CA HIS A 61 7.65 2.14 0.45
C HIS A 61 8.13 1.62 1.83
N ASN A 62 7.69 0.44 2.26
CA ASN A 62 8.08 -0.12 3.53
C ASN A 62 9.25 -1.10 3.40
N ARG A 63 10.47 -0.65 3.74
CA ARG A 63 11.69 -1.48 3.68
C ARG A 63 11.62 -2.73 4.56
N ASP A 64 10.83 -2.71 5.64
CA ASP A 64 10.66 -3.87 6.52
C ASP A 64 9.81 -4.98 5.87
N TYR A 65 9.06 -4.66 4.82
CA TYR A 65 8.21 -5.57 4.06
C TYR A 65 8.60 -5.48 2.58
N PRO A 66 9.75 -6.04 2.17
CA PRO A 66 10.33 -5.81 0.87
C PRO A 66 9.57 -6.47 -0.30
N TYR A 67 8.54 -7.25 0.00
CA TYR A 67 7.79 -8.02 -0.99
C TYR A 67 6.36 -7.51 -1.14
N VAL A 68 5.80 -7.73 -2.33
CA VAL A 68 4.39 -7.48 -2.65
C VAL A 68 3.71 -8.83 -2.82
N LEU A 69 2.58 -9.00 -2.14
CA LEU A 69 1.72 -10.17 -2.31
C LEU A 69 0.60 -9.82 -3.30
N LEU A 70 0.36 -10.66 -4.29
CA LEU A 70 -0.75 -10.54 -5.23
C LEU A 70 -1.46 -11.88 -5.40
N ASP A 71 -2.71 -11.83 -5.82
CA ASP A 71 -3.52 -12.99 -6.15
C ASP A 71 -4.36 -12.70 -7.38
N SER A 72 -5.02 -13.73 -7.94
CA SER A 72 -5.79 -13.61 -9.17
C SER A 72 -7.01 -12.69 -9.10
N LEU A 73 -7.51 -12.37 -7.90
CA LEU A 73 -8.60 -11.41 -7.69
C LEU A 73 -8.13 -9.96 -7.54
N HIS A 74 -6.82 -9.74 -7.37
CA HIS A 74 -6.29 -8.41 -7.18
C HIS A 74 -6.39 -7.59 -8.48
N PRO A 75 -6.85 -6.32 -8.48
CA PRO A 75 -6.99 -5.51 -9.69
C PRO A 75 -5.71 -5.35 -10.52
N LYS A 76 -4.55 -5.34 -9.85
CA LYS A 76 -3.23 -5.30 -10.51
C LYS A 76 -2.79 -6.62 -11.16
N TRP A 77 -3.49 -7.73 -10.91
CA TRP A 77 -3.12 -9.05 -11.44
C TRP A 77 -3.01 -9.06 -12.97
N GLN A 78 -3.91 -8.34 -13.65
CA GLN A 78 -3.93 -8.24 -15.11
C GLN A 78 -2.63 -7.68 -15.71
N TYR A 79 -1.82 -6.94 -14.92
CA TYR A 79 -0.57 -6.33 -15.37
C TYR A 79 0.66 -7.15 -15.00
N VAL A 80 0.53 -8.24 -14.24
CA VAL A 80 1.66 -9.00 -13.68
C VAL A 80 2.60 -9.51 -14.76
N GLU A 81 2.07 -10.09 -15.84
CA GLU A 81 2.91 -10.67 -16.90
C GLU A 81 3.64 -9.59 -17.71
N GLU A 82 3.01 -8.45 -17.97
CA GLU A 82 3.65 -7.30 -18.60
C GLU A 82 4.79 -6.75 -17.72
N GLN A 83 4.54 -6.58 -16.42
CA GLN A 83 5.52 -6.07 -15.45
C GLN A 83 6.69 -7.02 -15.25
N LYS A 84 6.45 -8.35 -15.36
CA LYS A 84 7.51 -9.36 -15.39
C LYS A 84 8.35 -9.27 -16.66
N ALA A 85 7.71 -9.08 -17.81
CA ALA A 85 8.39 -9.00 -19.11
C ALA A 85 9.36 -7.81 -19.21
N ILE A 86 8.99 -6.66 -18.63
CA ILE A 86 9.86 -5.47 -18.56
C ILE A 86 10.86 -5.51 -17.39
N GLY A 87 10.78 -6.53 -16.53
CA GLY A 87 11.72 -6.76 -15.43
C GLY A 87 11.47 -5.90 -14.19
N ASP A 88 10.29 -5.30 -14.06
CA ASP A 88 9.90 -4.50 -12.89
C ASP A 88 9.37 -5.37 -11.74
N LEU A 89 8.85 -6.56 -12.08
CA LEU A 89 8.33 -7.53 -11.12
C LEU A 89 9.09 -8.86 -11.20
N VAL A 90 9.70 -9.28 -10.10
CA VAL A 90 10.41 -10.56 -9.99
C VAL A 90 9.63 -11.51 -9.10
N GLU A 91 9.19 -12.64 -9.64
CA GLU A 91 8.51 -13.69 -8.88
C GLU A 91 9.49 -14.38 -7.91
N ILE A 92 9.14 -14.42 -6.63
CA ILE A 92 9.96 -15.00 -5.57
C ILE A 92 9.48 -16.39 -5.19
N THR A 93 8.18 -16.53 -4.94
CA THR A 93 7.57 -17.81 -4.58
C THR A 93 6.05 -17.75 -4.70
N ARG A 94 5.41 -18.93 -4.68
CA ARG A 94 3.96 -19.09 -4.70
C ARG A 94 3.51 -19.76 -3.42
N PHE A 95 2.38 -19.29 -2.90
CA PHE A 95 1.73 -19.82 -1.71
C PHE A 95 0.41 -20.45 -2.12
N PRO A 96 0.26 -21.78 -1.97
CA PRO A 96 -1.02 -22.43 -2.26
C PRO A 96 -2.11 -21.95 -1.28
N ALA A 97 -3.38 -22.17 -1.66
CA ALA A 97 -4.48 -22.05 -0.72
C ALA A 97 -4.23 -22.95 0.51
N GLY A 98 -4.64 -22.50 1.69
CA GLY A 98 -4.30 -23.11 2.98
C GLY A 98 -3.07 -22.50 3.65
N THR A 99 -2.28 -21.67 2.94
CA THR A 99 -1.12 -21.01 3.54
C THR A 99 -1.56 -19.99 4.60
N THR A 100 -0.79 -19.91 5.69
CA THR A 100 -1.07 -19.02 6.82
C THR A 100 -0.36 -17.67 6.66
N LEU A 101 -1.10 -16.59 6.89
CA LEU A 101 -0.62 -15.20 6.87
C LEU A 101 -0.98 -14.52 8.20
N LYS A 102 0.01 -13.95 8.90
CA LYS A 102 -0.21 -13.15 10.10
C LYS A 102 -0.14 -11.67 9.79
N PHE A 103 -1.23 -10.94 10.01
CA PHE A 103 -1.25 -9.50 9.82
C PHE A 103 -0.68 -8.74 11.01
N GLU A 104 0.11 -7.71 10.73
CA GLU A 104 0.88 -6.97 11.74
C GLU A 104 0.48 -5.50 11.81
N LYS A 105 0.24 -4.86 10.66
CA LYS A 105 -0.16 -3.45 10.58
C LYS A 105 -0.83 -3.14 9.25
N ALA A 106 -1.49 -2.00 9.18
CA ALA A 106 -1.97 -1.40 7.94
C ALA A 106 -1.60 0.08 7.86
N ILE A 107 -1.18 0.54 6.67
CA ILE A 107 -0.73 1.91 6.41
C ILE A 107 -1.42 2.43 5.16
N GLN A 108 -1.93 3.65 5.24
CA GLN A 108 -2.35 4.44 4.09
C GLN A 108 -1.15 5.22 3.57
N TYR A 109 -0.84 5.08 2.29
CA TYR A 109 0.12 5.95 1.60
C TYR A 109 -0.61 6.95 0.72
N THR A 110 -0.05 8.14 0.58
CA THR A 110 -0.45 9.14 -0.42
C THR A 110 0.80 9.59 -1.14
N ASN A 111 0.89 9.28 -2.44
CA ASN A 111 2.01 9.66 -3.28
C ASN A 111 2.10 11.20 -3.36
N GLY A 112 3.28 11.77 -3.10
CA GLY A 112 3.42 13.23 -3.07
C GLY A 112 3.26 13.88 -4.46
N VAL A 113 3.63 13.17 -5.53
CA VAL A 113 3.53 13.68 -6.90
C VAL A 113 2.11 13.58 -7.44
N SER A 114 1.51 12.38 -7.41
CA SER A 114 0.19 12.16 -8.01
C SER A 114 -0.98 12.48 -7.07
N GLY A 115 -0.74 12.57 -5.77
CA GLY A 115 -1.80 12.65 -4.76
C GLY A 115 -2.61 11.34 -4.61
N PHE A 116 -2.31 10.30 -5.39
CA PHE A 116 -3.03 9.05 -5.33
C PHE A 116 -2.76 8.35 -3.99
N SER A 117 -3.85 7.91 -3.37
CA SER A 117 -3.82 7.28 -2.06
C SER A 117 -4.11 5.80 -2.19
N TYR A 118 -3.27 4.97 -1.56
CA TYR A 118 -3.44 3.52 -1.54
C TYR A 118 -3.17 2.92 -0.14
N PRO A 119 -4.15 2.20 0.42
CA PRO A 119 -3.98 1.44 1.65
C PRO A 119 -3.28 0.11 1.40
N THR A 120 -2.40 -0.26 2.32
CA THR A 120 -1.65 -1.52 2.27
C THR A 120 -1.69 -2.19 3.64
N ILE A 121 -2.09 -3.46 3.67
CA ILE A 121 -1.97 -4.32 4.85
C ILE A 121 -0.67 -5.11 4.79
N PHE A 122 0.01 -5.22 5.91
CA PHE A 122 1.32 -5.82 6.04
C PHE A 122 1.27 -7.03 6.96
N GLY A 123 2.01 -8.06 6.60
CA GLY A 123 2.08 -9.27 7.39
C GLY A 123 3.23 -10.18 7.02
N THR A 124 3.30 -11.29 7.73
CA THR A 124 4.32 -12.31 7.59
C THR A 124 3.69 -13.64 7.21
N ILE A 125 4.22 -14.25 6.15
CA ILE A 125 3.86 -15.60 5.70
C ILE A 125 4.98 -16.54 6.11
N ILE A 126 4.63 -17.65 6.76
CA ILE A 126 5.58 -18.71 7.11
C ILE A 126 5.32 -19.88 6.16
N SER A 127 6.31 -20.22 5.34
CA SER A 127 6.22 -21.34 4.40
C SER A 127 7.56 -22.08 4.36
N ASN A 128 7.52 -23.41 4.50
CA ASN A 128 8.70 -24.28 4.49
C ASN A 128 9.81 -23.83 5.46
N GLY A 129 9.44 -23.36 6.66
CA GLY A 129 10.39 -22.88 7.67
C GLY A 129 11.03 -21.52 7.39
N LYS A 130 10.61 -20.83 6.32
CA LYS A 130 11.06 -19.48 5.97
C LYS A 130 9.96 -18.46 6.17
N GLU A 131 10.36 -17.29 6.68
CA GLU A 131 9.49 -16.14 6.85
C GLU A 131 9.57 -15.19 5.66
N TYR A 132 8.42 -14.70 5.21
CA TYR A 132 8.28 -13.75 4.12
C TYR A 132 7.43 -12.57 4.57
N LYS A 133 8.03 -11.39 4.70
CA LYS A 133 7.35 -10.14 5.04
C LYS A 133 6.83 -9.45 3.79
N ALA A 134 5.52 -9.27 3.70
CA ALA A 134 4.88 -8.77 2.49
C ALA A 134 3.85 -7.67 2.80
N GLY A 135 3.70 -6.75 1.85
CA GLY A 135 2.56 -5.85 1.75
C GLY A 135 1.55 -6.35 0.73
N TYR A 136 0.27 -6.20 1.02
CA TYR A 136 -0.83 -6.43 0.10
C TYR A 136 -1.64 -5.13 0.00
N GLN A 137 -1.64 -4.50 -1.18
CA GLN A 137 -2.44 -3.29 -1.41
C GLN A 137 -3.91 -3.69 -1.43
N TRP A 138 -4.74 -3.05 -0.61
CA TRP A 138 -6.12 -3.49 -0.44
C TRP A 138 -7.06 -2.33 -0.23
N GLY A 139 -7.83 -2.03 -1.27
CA GLY A 139 -8.80 -0.94 -1.27
C GLY A 139 -8.48 0.13 -2.31
N GLU A 140 -9.55 0.77 -2.77
CA GLU A 140 -9.50 1.87 -3.73
C GLU A 140 -10.59 2.91 -3.39
N ILE A 141 -10.37 4.15 -3.81
CA ILE A 141 -11.33 5.22 -3.66
C ILE A 141 -12.37 5.13 -4.79
N ASN A 142 -13.64 5.18 -4.42
CA ASN A 142 -14.71 5.49 -5.37
C ASN A 142 -14.70 6.98 -5.69
N LEU A 143 -14.27 7.34 -6.90
CA LEU A 143 -14.07 8.73 -7.32
C LEU A 143 -15.36 9.56 -7.29
N GLY A 144 -16.50 8.97 -7.65
CA GLY A 144 -17.79 9.69 -7.61
C GLY A 144 -18.15 10.10 -6.19
N LYS A 145 -18.12 9.16 -5.24
CA LYS A 145 -18.34 9.44 -3.82
C LYS A 145 -17.33 10.44 -3.26
N SER A 146 -16.06 10.30 -3.63
CA SER A 146 -15.01 11.23 -3.19
C SER A 146 -15.24 12.65 -3.73
N PHE A 147 -15.70 12.80 -4.96
CA PHE A 147 -16.01 14.09 -5.57
C PHE A 147 -17.19 14.77 -4.87
N ASP A 148 -18.21 13.99 -4.51
CA ASP A 148 -19.37 14.43 -3.72
C ASP A 148 -19.05 14.63 -2.23
N LYS A 149 -17.76 14.52 -1.83
CA LYS A 149 -17.28 14.66 -0.45
C LYS A 149 -17.92 13.68 0.54
N VAL A 150 -18.34 12.52 0.06
CA VAL A 150 -18.83 11.44 0.92
C VAL A 150 -17.64 10.82 1.64
N GLU A 151 -17.63 10.91 2.97
CA GLU A 151 -16.54 10.40 3.81
C GLU A 151 -16.28 8.89 3.61
N LYS A 152 -17.36 8.12 3.49
CA LYS A 152 -17.31 6.68 3.19
C LYS A 152 -17.20 6.45 1.68
N CYS A 153 -16.00 6.65 1.14
CA CYS A 153 -15.71 6.50 -0.28
C CYS A 153 -14.76 5.33 -0.60
N TRP A 154 -14.18 4.67 0.40
CA TRP A 154 -13.28 3.54 0.17
C TRP A 154 -14.05 2.23 0.00
N GLN A 155 -13.70 1.48 -1.04
CA GLN A 155 -14.23 0.14 -1.30
C GLN A 155 -13.07 -0.85 -1.42
N PHE A 156 -13.35 -2.13 -1.14
CA PHE A 156 -12.33 -3.17 -1.05
C PHE A 156 -12.66 -4.31 -2.01
N HIS A 157 -11.69 -4.70 -2.83
CA HIS A 157 -11.81 -5.92 -3.63
C HIS A 157 -11.71 -7.15 -2.72
N GLN A 158 -12.18 -8.30 -3.19
CA GLN A 158 -12.08 -9.53 -2.41
C GLN A 158 -10.60 -9.92 -2.28
N ALA A 159 -10.11 -9.93 -1.05
CA ALA A 159 -8.75 -10.36 -0.73
C ALA A 159 -8.65 -11.89 -0.63
N PRO A 160 -7.44 -12.49 -0.75
CA PRO A 160 -7.28 -13.94 -0.79
C PRO A 160 -7.60 -14.63 0.55
N TRP A 161 -7.74 -13.89 1.65
CA TRP A 161 -8.20 -14.40 2.95
C TRP A 161 -9.72 -14.29 3.17
N GLN A 162 -10.44 -13.59 2.29
CA GLN A 162 -11.89 -13.42 2.40
C GLN A 162 -12.63 -14.51 1.63
N LYS A 163 -13.73 -15.01 2.19
CA LYS A 163 -14.62 -15.96 1.51
C LYS A 163 -15.45 -15.28 0.43
N GLU A 164 -15.90 -14.06 0.73
CA GLU A 164 -16.77 -13.26 -0.12
C GLU A 164 -16.26 -11.81 -0.18
N LYS A 165 -16.68 -11.08 -1.21
CA LYS A 165 -16.33 -9.68 -1.37
C LYS A 165 -17.08 -8.82 -0.36
N ASP A 166 -16.37 -7.90 0.30
CA ASP A 166 -16.98 -6.83 1.06
C ASP A 166 -17.58 -5.77 0.12
N THR A 167 -18.86 -5.45 0.31
CA THR A 167 -19.60 -4.48 -0.50
C THR A 167 -19.79 -3.13 0.21
N ALA A 168 -19.35 -3.02 1.47
CA ALA A 168 -19.47 -1.79 2.24
C ALA A 168 -18.46 -0.73 1.79
N PHE A 169 -18.80 0.52 2.11
CA PHE A 169 -17.91 1.66 1.94
C PHE A 169 -17.42 2.16 3.30
N TYR A 170 -16.14 2.49 3.37
CA TYR A 170 -15.47 2.90 4.61
C TYR A 170 -14.84 4.28 4.46
N ALA A 171 -14.61 4.90 5.62
CA ALA A 171 -13.85 6.13 5.75
C ALA A 171 -12.43 5.76 6.19
N LEU A 172 -11.42 6.19 5.42
CA LEU A 172 -10.03 6.13 5.82
C LEU A 172 -9.48 7.55 5.94
N PRO A 173 -8.57 7.81 6.88
CA PRO A 173 -7.95 9.12 7.03
C PRO A 173 -7.06 9.42 5.81
N THR A 174 -6.89 10.71 5.50
CA THR A 174 -5.86 11.15 4.57
C THR A 174 -4.48 10.93 5.19
N ALA A 175 -3.51 10.45 4.39
CA ALA A 175 -2.15 10.30 4.89
C ALA A 175 -1.53 11.67 5.21
N SER A 176 -0.88 11.77 6.35
CA SER A 176 -0.22 12.97 6.87
C SER A 176 1.30 12.85 6.84
N PHE A 177 1.98 13.97 7.06
CA PHE A 177 3.41 13.95 7.38
C PHE A 177 3.59 13.28 8.74
N TRP A 178 4.46 12.27 8.78
CA TRP A 178 4.96 11.68 10.02
C TRP A 178 5.92 12.65 10.69
#